data_AF-A0A2W5ZN45-F1
#
_entry.id   AF-A0A2W5ZN45-F1
#
_cell.length_a   1.000
_cell.length_b   1.000
_cell.length_c   1.000
_cell.angle_alpha   90.00
_cell.angle_beta   90.00
_cell.angle_gamma   90.00
#
_symmetry.space_group_name_H-M   'P 1'
#
loop_
_entity.id
_entity.type
_entity.pdbx_description
1 polymer ?
#
loop_
_entity_poly.entity_id
_entity_poly.type
_entity_poly.pdbx_seq_one_letter_code
_entity_poly.pdbx_strand_id
1 'polypeptide(L)'
;MKLFRLSLFLCSIPVLLAAQMPVSLSEAQQKLRAELASKVQSSEKKNAAACAEADGWLFFAAEFRLLSLGRFWGDDAPKVSRSHKPDLADPIPAIVDFQNQLKARGIDLLVVPVPPKAAVYPEKIVPAFNVRNDDAAPLLHRFYGELRAAG
;
A
#
# COMPACT_ATOMS: atom_id res chain seq x y z
N MET A 1 50.61 36.27 1.07
CA MET A 1 50.16 34.90 1.42
C MET A 1 48.65 34.86 1.31
N LYS A 2 48.10 34.30 0.23
CA LYS A 2 46.66 34.23 -0.04
C LYS A 2 46.13 32.89 0.50
N LEU A 3 45.35 32.92 1.58
CA LEU A 3 44.63 31.74 2.08
C LEU A 3 43.34 31.55 1.27
N PHE A 4 43.29 30.46 0.51
CA PHE A 4 42.12 29.98 -0.21
C PHE A 4 41.10 29.41 0.79
N ARG A 5 39.91 29.98 0.86
CA ARG A 5 38.76 29.39 1.59
C ARG A 5 38.07 28.40 0.66
N LEU A 6 38.22 27.11 0.93
CA LEU A 6 37.46 26.04 0.29
C LEU A 6 36.12 25.88 1.05
N SER A 7 35.03 26.36 0.47
CA SER A 7 33.68 26.10 0.99
C SER A 7 33.29 24.65 0.68
N LEU A 8 33.14 23.83 1.71
CA LEU A 8 32.45 22.53 1.62
C LEU A 8 30.95 22.79 1.44
N PHE A 9 30.43 22.55 0.23
CA PHE A 9 29.00 22.31 0.01
C PHE A 9 28.67 20.87 0.49
N LEU A 10 28.32 20.73 1.77
CA LEU A 10 27.64 19.54 2.26
C LEU A 10 26.17 19.63 1.87
N CYS A 11 25.88 19.11 0.68
CA CYS A 11 24.54 18.95 0.13
C CYS A 11 23.76 17.96 1.02
N SER A 12 22.82 18.46 1.80
CA SER A 12 21.90 17.68 2.62
C SER A 12 20.90 16.92 1.74
N ILE A 13 21.21 15.66 1.44
CA ILE A 13 20.25 14.71 0.84
C ILE A 13 19.96 13.59 1.86
N PRO A 14 19.15 13.79 2.93
CA PRO A 14 18.70 12.66 3.74
C PRO A 14 17.29 12.18 3.37
N VAL A 15 16.50 12.95 2.61
CA VAL A 15 15.06 12.66 2.47
C VAL A 15 14.76 11.58 1.42
N LEU A 16 15.58 11.43 0.38
CA LEU A 16 15.26 10.51 -0.72
C LEU A 16 15.51 9.02 -0.39
N LEU A 17 16.37 8.71 0.60
CA LEU A 17 16.83 7.34 0.85
C LEU A 17 15.83 6.50 1.67
N ALA A 18 14.99 7.13 2.49
CA ALA A 18 14.01 6.41 3.33
C ALA A 18 12.85 5.81 2.51
N ALA A 19 12.51 6.40 1.36
CA ALA A 19 11.38 5.96 0.52
C ALA A 19 11.64 4.62 -0.20
N GLN A 20 12.90 4.16 -0.26
CA GLN A 20 13.30 2.98 -1.05
C GLN A 20 13.49 1.70 -0.23
N MET A 21 13.52 1.76 1.11
CA MET A 21 13.77 0.55 1.91
C MET A 21 12.57 -0.41 1.80
N PRO A 22 12.71 -1.68 1.42
CA PRO A 22 11.59 -2.62 1.34
C PRO A 22 10.96 -2.84 2.72
N VAL A 23 9.63 -2.97 2.79
CA VAL A 23 8.96 -3.39 4.04
C VAL A 23 9.35 -4.84 4.30
N SER A 24 10.09 -5.10 5.37
CA SER A 24 10.33 -6.46 5.85
C SER A 24 9.07 -6.96 6.54
N LEU A 25 8.48 -8.04 6.01
CA LEU A 25 7.26 -8.64 6.56
C LEU A 25 7.63 -9.72 7.58
N SER A 26 6.88 -9.78 8.69
CA SER A 26 6.97 -10.90 9.64
C SER A 26 6.52 -12.22 9.00
N GLU A 27 6.86 -13.35 9.61
CA GLU A 27 6.41 -14.67 9.12
C GLU A 27 4.88 -14.76 9.05
N ALA A 28 4.16 -14.23 10.05
CA ALA A 28 2.70 -14.20 10.06
C ALA A 28 2.15 -13.38 8.88
N GLN A 29 2.74 -12.22 8.60
CA GLN A 29 2.36 -11.36 7.46
C GLN A 29 2.64 -12.03 6.11
N GLN A 30 3.80 -12.69 5.97
CA GLN A 30 4.15 -13.44 4.76
C GLN A 30 3.16 -14.59 4.52
N LYS A 31 2.81 -15.34 5.57
CA LYS A 31 1.85 -16.43 5.51
C LYS A 31 0.46 -15.94 5.10
N LEU A 32 -0.05 -14.88 5.74
CA LEU A 32 -1.34 -14.29 5.39
C LEU A 32 -1.35 -13.84 3.92
N ARG A 33 -0.32 -13.11 3.49
CA ARG A 33 -0.20 -12.63 2.11
C ARG A 33 -0.20 -13.77 1.09
N ALA A 34 0.52 -14.87 1.36
CA ALA A 34 0.55 -16.05 0.51
C ALA A 34 -0.82 -16.73 0.42
N GLU A 35 -1.52 -16.86 1.55
CA GLU A 35 -2.88 -17.42 1.60
C GLU A 35 -3.86 -16.58 0.76
N LEU A 36 -3.83 -15.26 0.92
CA LEU A 36 -4.63 -14.33 0.13
C LEU A 36 -4.34 -14.45 -1.37
N ALA A 37 -3.06 -14.53 -1.76
CA ALA A 37 -2.67 -14.71 -3.16
C ALA A 37 -3.22 -16.01 -3.75
N SER A 38 -3.14 -17.12 -3.01
CA SER A 38 -3.71 -18.41 -3.41
C SER A 38 -5.23 -18.33 -3.63
N LYS A 39 -5.94 -17.70 -2.68
CA LYS A 39 -7.39 -17.52 -2.76
C LYS A 39 -7.82 -16.62 -3.92
N VAL A 40 -7.03 -15.58 -4.23
CA VAL A 40 -7.25 -14.72 -5.42
C VAL A 40 -7.15 -15.55 -6.70
N GLN A 41 -6.11 -16.36 -6.86
CA GLN A 41 -5.95 -17.22 -8.04
C GLN A 41 -7.12 -18.20 -8.20
N SER A 42 -7.57 -18.79 -7.10
CA SER A 42 -8.74 -19.70 -7.09
C SER A 42 -10.03 -18.97 -7.51
N SER A 43 -10.22 -17.75 -7.01
CA SER A 43 -11.41 -16.94 -7.29
C SER A 43 -11.44 -16.43 -8.73
N GLU A 44 -10.29 -16.02 -9.28
CA GLU A 44 -10.14 -15.64 -10.69
C GLU A 44 -10.50 -16.80 -11.63
N LYS A 45 -9.99 -18.01 -11.36
CA LYS A 45 -10.33 -19.21 -12.16
C LYS A 45 -11.82 -19.52 -12.16
N LYS A 46 -12.50 -19.23 -11.06
CA LYS A 46 -13.94 -19.46 -10.89
C LYS A 46 -14.80 -18.27 -11.30
N ASN A 47 -14.18 -17.15 -11.70
CA ASN A 47 -14.83 -15.86 -11.90
C ASN A 47 -15.72 -15.45 -10.69
N ALA A 48 -15.24 -15.73 -9.48
CA ALA A 48 -15.96 -15.46 -8.24
C ALA A 48 -15.61 -14.06 -7.70
N ALA A 49 -16.64 -13.26 -7.39
CA ALA A 49 -16.46 -11.93 -6.79
C ALA A 49 -16.17 -11.98 -5.28
N ALA A 50 -16.52 -13.08 -4.60
CA ALA A 50 -16.36 -13.24 -3.16
C ALA A 50 -15.66 -14.56 -2.82
N CYS A 51 -14.85 -14.51 -1.77
CA CYS A 51 -14.20 -15.67 -1.16
C CYS A 51 -14.97 -16.05 0.11
N ALA A 52 -15.39 -17.30 0.21
CA ALA A 52 -16.00 -17.84 1.42
C ALA A 52 -14.92 -18.40 2.36
N GLU A 53 -15.02 -18.05 3.63
CA GLU A 53 -14.19 -18.51 4.73
C GLU A 53 -15.04 -19.21 5.80
N ALA A 54 -14.40 -19.65 6.88
CA ALA A 54 -15.07 -20.33 7.98
C ALA A 54 -16.22 -19.49 8.59
N ASP A 55 -17.17 -20.16 9.25
CA ASP A 55 -18.30 -19.56 9.96
C ASP A 55 -19.17 -18.63 9.10
N GLY A 56 -19.26 -18.90 7.79
CA GLY A 56 -20.08 -18.13 6.87
C GLY A 56 -19.51 -16.75 6.51
N TRP A 57 -18.23 -16.49 6.81
CA TRP A 57 -17.58 -15.24 6.44
C TRP A 57 -17.40 -15.15 4.93
N LEU A 58 -17.84 -14.03 4.35
CA LEU A 58 -17.61 -13.70 2.94
C LEU A 58 -16.72 -12.46 2.82
N PHE A 59 -15.65 -12.55 2.06
CA PHE A 59 -14.72 -11.46 1.78
C PHE A 59 -14.73 -11.11 0.29
N PHE A 60 -14.44 -9.86 -0.03
CA PHE A 60 -14.42 -9.40 -1.42
C PHE A 60 -13.11 -9.81 -2.08
N ALA A 61 -13.14 -10.52 -3.21
CA ALA A 61 -11.93 -11.07 -3.83
C ALA A 61 -10.89 -9.99 -4.20
N ALA A 62 -11.34 -8.76 -4.53
CA ALA A 62 -10.43 -7.66 -4.84
C ALA A 62 -9.67 -7.14 -3.60
N GLU A 63 -10.23 -7.29 -2.40
CA GLU A 63 -9.55 -6.88 -1.16
C GLU A 63 -8.43 -7.86 -0.81
N PHE A 64 -8.65 -9.16 -1.05
CA PHE A 64 -7.58 -10.17 -0.96
C PHE A 64 -6.48 -9.87 -1.96
N ARG A 65 -6.84 -9.48 -3.18
CA ARG A 65 -5.85 -9.04 -4.17
C ARG A 65 -5.03 -7.88 -3.60
N LEU A 66 -5.66 -6.79 -3.19
CA LEU A 66 -4.95 -5.61 -2.67
C LEU A 66 -3.95 -5.97 -1.57
N LEU A 67 -4.35 -6.78 -0.59
CA LEU A 67 -3.49 -7.19 0.52
C LEU A 67 -2.42 -8.22 0.13
N SER A 68 -2.66 -9.00 -0.92
CA SER A 68 -1.67 -9.94 -1.49
C SER A 68 -0.61 -9.25 -2.35
N LEU A 69 -0.89 -8.04 -2.85
CA LEU A 69 0.03 -7.28 -3.70
C LEU A 69 1.23 -6.73 -2.93
N GLY A 70 2.34 -6.54 -3.64
CA GLY A 70 3.52 -5.85 -3.11
C GLY A 70 3.24 -4.36 -2.98
N ARG A 71 4.29 -3.56 -3.13
CA ARG A 71 4.12 -2.13 -3.38
C ARG A 71 3.29 -1.96 -4.65
N PHE A 72 2.10 -1.34 -4.53
CA PHE A 72 1.16 -1.10 -5.63
C PHE A 72 1.15 0.35 -6.11
N TRP A 73 2.06 1.17 -5.57
CA TRP A 73 2.27 2.58 -5.91
C TRP A 73 3.74 2.79 -6.35
N GLY A 74 4.08 3.96 -6.87
CA GLY A 74 5.40 4.26 -7.42
C GLY A 74 5.87 3.30 -8.51
N ASP A 75 7.17 3.02 -8.56
CA ASP A 75 7.82 2.27 -9.66
C ASP A 75 7.31 0.83 -9.85
N ASP A 76 6.69 0.25 -8.81
CA ASP A 76 6.12 -1.10 -8.87
C ASP A 76 4.66 -1.10 -9.32
N ALA A 77 3.98 0.05 -9.31
CA ALA A 77 2.56 0.15 -9.65
C ALA A 77 2.24 -0.41 -11.06
N PRO A 78 3.00 -0.09 -12.12
CA PRO A 78 2.72 -0.61 -13.46
C PRO A 78 2.82 -2.15 -13.54
N LYS A 79 3.56 -2.80 -12.65
CA LYS A 79 3.75 -4.26 -12.63
C LYS A 79 2.55 -4.99 -12.05
N VAL A 80 1.77 -4.33 -11.20
CA VAL A 80 0.68 -4.96 -10.44
C VAL A 80 -0.70 -4.36 -10.70
N SER A 81 -0.76 -3.17 -11.30
CA SER A 81 -2.01 -2.53 -11.69
C SER A 81 -2.76 -3.34 -12.75
N ARG A 82 -4.09 -3.30 -12.68
CA ARG A 82 -4.99 -3.82 -13.72
C ARG A 82 -5.49 -2.71 -14.66
N SER A 83 -5.01 -1.48 -14.49
CA SER A 83 -5.36 -0.36 -15.36
C SER A 83 -4.85 -0.61 -16.79
N HIS A 84 -5.69 -0.33 -17.79
CA HIS A 84 -5.26 -0.29 -19.19
C HIS A 84 -4.38 0.92 -19.53
N LYS A 85 -4.23 1.86 -18.58
CA LYS A 85 -3.40 3.06 -18.69
C LYS A 85 -2.25 2.96 -17.68
N PRO A 86 -1.04 2.55 -18.11
CA PRO A 86 0.11 2.38 -17.22
C PRO A 86 0.48 3.66 -16.46
N ASP A 87 0.31 4.82 -17.09
CA ASP A 87 0.62 6.12 -16.48
C ASP A 87 -0.32 6.48 -15.32
N LEU A 88 -1.47 5.79 -15.22
CA LEU A 88 -2.43 5.92 -14.11
C LEU A 88 -2.34 4.73 -13.13
N ALA A 89 -1.28 3.93 -13.21
CA ALA A 89 -1.11 2.79 -12.33
C ALA A 89 -0.83 3.21 -10.88
N ASP A 90 -0.03 4.25 -10.69
CA ASP A 90 0.25 4.83 -9.38
C ASP A 90 -0.91 5.75 -8.95
N PRO A 91 -1.57 5.46 -7.82
CA PRO A 91 -2.66 6.31 -7.35
C PRO A 91 -2.21 7.62 -6.70
N ILE A 92 -0.95 7.75 -6.23
CA ILE A 92 -0.50 8.94 -5.48
C ILE A 92 -0.63 10.22 -6.31
N PRO A 93 -0.12 10.30 -7.57
CA PRO A 93 -0.17 11.53 -8.35
C PRO A 93 -1.59 12.05 -8.57
N ALA A 94 -2.56 11.16 -8.80
CA ALA A 94 -3.94 11.56 -9.03
C ALA A 94 -4.61 12.15 -7.77
N ILE A 95 -4.32 11.59 -6.59
CA ILE A 95 -4.85 12.09 -5.32
C ILE A 95 -4.23 13.46 -4.99
N VAL A 96 -2.92 13.62 -5.17
CA VAL A 96 -2.20 14.88 -4.93
C VAL A 96 -2.64 15.96 -5.91
N ASP A 97 -2.82 15.63 -7.19
CA ASP A 97 -3.36 16.55 -8.19
C ASP A 97 -4.76 17.05 -7.78
N PHE A 98 -5.65 16.14 -7.39
CA PHE A 98 -6.98 16.52 -6.91
C PHE A 98 -6.91 17.41 -5.65
N GLN A 99 -6.01 17.10 -4.72
CA GLN A 99 -5.78 17.95 -3.55
C GLN A 99 -5.31 19.37 -3.95
N ASN A 100 -4.38 19.49 -4.90
CA ASN A 100 -3.89 20.78 -5.37
C ASN A 100 -5.01 21.61 -6.02
N GLN A 101 -5.89 20.97 -6.78
CA GLN A 101 -7.07 21.62 -7.35
C GLN A 101 -8.01 22.15 -6.26
N LEU A 102 -8.21 21.42 -5.17
CA LEU A 102 -9.02 21.85 -4.03
C LEU A 102 -8.35 22.99 -3.25
N LYS A 103 -7.05 22.86 -2.94
CA LYS A 103 -6.25 23.89 -2.26
C LYS A 103 -6.27 25.22 -3.01
N ALA A 104 -6.20 25.20 -4.35
CA ALA A 104 -6.31 26.41 -5.19
C ALA A 104 -7.66 27.16 -5.04
N ARG A 105 -8.67 26.52 -4.45
CA ARG A 105 -10.00 27.07 -4.17
C ARG A 105 -10.24 27.32 -2.68
N GLY A 106 -9.21 27.17 -1.84
CA GLY A 106 -9.33 27.31 -0.38
C GLY A 106 -10.09 26.16 0.27
N ILE A 107 -10.08 24.96 -0.33
CA ILE A 107 -10.76 23.76 0.18
C ILE A 107 -9.72 22.73 0.63
N ASP A 108 -9.86 22.24 1.85
CA ASP A 108 -9.03 21.16 2.39
C ASP A 108 -9.58 19.78 2.01
N LEU A 109 -8.70 18.90 1.55
CA LEU A 109 -9.04 17.49 1.28
C LEU A 109 -8.77 16.64 2.53
N LEU A 110 -9.82 16.03 3.08
CA LEU A 110 -9.70 15.00 4.10
C LEU A 110 -9.82 13.61 3.46
N VAL A 111 -8.72 12.85 3.41
CA VAL A 111 -8.72 11.45 2.98
C VAL A 111 -8.89 10.54 4.19
N VAL A 112 -9.94 9.72 4.21
CA VAL A 112 -10.21 8.73 5.27
C VAL A 112 -10.25 7.34 4.63
N PRO A 113 -9.11 6.62 4.55
CA PRO A 113 -9.08 5.29 3.97
C PRO A 113 -9.88 4.32 4.85
N VAL A 114 -10.81 3.60 4.24
CA VAL A 114 -11.54 2.51 4.90
C VAL A 114 -10.67 1.25 4.84
N PRO A 115 -10.35 0.60 5.98
CA PRO A 115 -9.54 -0.60 5.97
C PRO A 115 -10.27 -1.75 5.28
N PRO A 116 -9.57 -2.63 4.52
CA PRO A 116 -10.15 -3.86 4.03
C PRO A 116 -10.67 -4.73 5.18
N LYS A 117 -11.80 -5.42 4.98
CA LYS A 117 -12.35 -6.34 5.98
C LYS A 117 -11.35 -7.43 6.36
N ALA A 118 -10.59 -7.90 5.37
CA ALA A 118 -9.52 -8.89 5.53
C ALA A 118 -8.32 -8.40 6.36
N ALA A 119 -8.13 -7.08 6.46
CA ALA A 119 -7.13 -6.49 7.35
C ALA A 119 -7.65 -6.35 8.80
N VAL A 120 -8.97 -6.19 8.96
CA VAL A 120 -9.63 -6.09 10.28
C VAL A 120 -9.86 -7.47 10.92
N TYR A 121 -10.16 -8.48 10.11
CA TYR A 121 -10.47 -9.85 10.55
C TYR A 121 -9.57 -10.92 9.88
N PRO A 122 -8.23 -10.78 9.95
CA PRO A 122 -7.31 -11.72 9.31
C PRO A 122 -7.39 -13.13 9.91
N GLU A 123 -7.81 -13.26 11.17
CA GLU A 123 -7.99 -14.54 11.86
C GLU A 123 -9.14 -15.39 11.28
N LYS A 124 -10.05 -14.77 10.53
CA LYS A 124 -11.09 -15.50 9.78
C LYS A 124 -10.57 -16.14 8.50
N ILE A 125 -9.35 -15.79 8.10
CA ILE A 125 -8.66 -16.29 6.90
C ILE A 125 -7.51 -17.21 7.33
N VAL A 126 -6.69 -16.76 8.28
CA VAL A 126 -5.61 -17.53 8.91
C VAL A 126 -5.87 -17.60 10.42
N PRO A 127 -6.46 -18.69 10.94
CA PRO A 127 -6.89 -18.77 12.35
C PRO A 127 -5.81 -18.47 13.41
N ALA A 128 -4.54 -18.72 13.08
CA ALA A 128 -3.41 -18.46 13.98
C ALA A 128 -2.89 -17.01 13.94
N PHE A 129 -3.47 -16.13 13.13
CA PHE A 129 -3.02 -14.74 13.02
C PHE A 129 -3.35 -13.95 14.29
N ASN A 130 -2.34 -13.32 14.92
CA ASN A 130 -2.53 -12.61 16.17
C ASN A 130 -2.84 -11.13 15.92
N VAL A 131 -4.13 -10.80 15.79
CA VAL A 131 -4.62 -9.44 15.53
C VAL A 131 -4.21 -8.37 16.54
N ARG A 132 -3.72 -8.75 17.74
CA ARG A 132 -3.28 -7.79 18.76
C ARG A 132 -1.82 -7.35 18.56
N ASN A 133 -1.01 -8.22 17.97
CA ASN A 133 0.44 -8.05 17.89
C ASN A 133 0.95 -7.95 16.44
N ASP A 134 0.20 -8.50 15.48
CA ASP A 134 0.53 -8.50 14.07
C ASP A 134 -0.40 -7.55 13.31
N ASP A 135 0.18 -6.75 12.43
CA ASP A 135 -0.54 -5.92 11.48
C ASP A 135 -0.77 -6.69 10.17
N ALA A 136 -2.03 -6.81 9.75
CA ALA A 136 -2.43 -7.51 8.52
C ALA A 136 -2.29 -6.65 7.25
N ALA A 137 -2.01 -5.35 7.36
CA ALA A 137 -1.93 -4.41 6.25
C ALA A 137 -0.72 -3.44 6.31
N PRO A 138 0.51 -3.92 6.57
CA PRO A 138 1.68 -3.04 6.75
C PRO A 138 2.02 -2.21 5.51
N LEU A 139 1.72 -2.74 4.32
CA LEU A 139 1.91 -2.01 3.07
C LEU A 139 0.90 -0.87 2.89
N LEU A 140 -0.32 -1.00 3.41
CA LEU A 140 -1.30 0.11 3.37
C LEU A 140 -0.86 1.23 4.31
N HIS A 141 -0.35 0.91 5.50
CA HIS A 141 0.19 1.94 6.41
C HIS A 141 1.36 2.69 5.79
N ARG A 142 2.26 1.98 5.11
CA ARG A 142 3.34 2.63 4.35
C ARG A 142 2.79 3.52 3.24
N PHE A 143 1.85 3.01 2.44
CA PHE A 143 1.20 3.79 1.39
C PHE A 143 0.57 5.09 1.95
N TYR A 144 -0.13 5.02 3.08
CA TYR A 144 -0.70 6.22 3.73
C TYR A 144 0.37 7.18 4.25
N GLY A 145 1.51 6.67 4.73
CA GLY A 145 2.66 7.48 5.11
C GLY A 145 3.24 8.25 3.92
N GLU A 146 3.44 7.56 2.80
CA GLU A 146 3.95 8.18 1.56
C GLU A 146 2.93 9.16 0.95
N LEU A 147 1.64 8.82 0.95
CA LEU A 147 0.58 9.71 0.49
C LEU A 147 0.53 10.99 1.32
N ARG A 148 0.58 10.88 2.66
CA ARG A 148 0.61 12.05 3.56
C ARG A 148 1.85 12.91 3.35
N ALA A 149 2.99 12.30 3.07
CA ALA A 149 4.22 13.04 2.79
C ALA A 149 4.17 13.76 1.42
N ALA A 150 3.37 13.26 0.49
CA ALA A 150 3.25 13.80 -0.86
C ALA A 150 2.32 15.02 -0.97
N GLY A 151 1.35 15.20 -0.07
CA GLY A 151 0.46 16.38 -0.09
C GLY A 151 -0.64 16.41 0.94
#